data_AF-A0AAD1FPJ5-F1
#
_entry.id   AF-A0AAD1FPJ5-F1
#
_cell.length_a   1.000
_cell.length_b   1.000
_cell.length_c   1.000
_cell.angle_alpha   90.00
_cell.angle_beta   90.00
_cell.angle_gamma   90.00
#
_symmetry.space_group_name_H-M   'P 1'
#
loop_
_entity.id
_entity.type
_entity.pdbx_description
1 polymer ?
#
loop_
_entity_poly.entity_id
_entity_poly.type
_entity_poly.pdbx_seq_one_letter_code
_entity_poly.pdbx_strand_id
1 'polypeptide(L)' 'MYKTDDVRISEIKQLLPPVAILERFPATDHAAKTVYDSRQAIHKILNDQDDRLLVVVGPCSIHAPDAALEYGKKLLVL' A
#
# COMPACT_ATOMS: atom_id res chain seq x y z
N MET A 1 31.58 -20.65 28.17
CA MET A 1 30.27 -19.98 28.05
C MET A 1 29.61 -20.52 26.79
N TYR A 2 28.40 -21.09 26.87
CA TYR A 2 27.71 -21.63 25.70
C TYR A 2 27.13 -20.48 24.88
N LYS A 3 27.24 -20.58 23.55
CA LYS A 3 26.62 -19.61 22.63
C LYS A 3 25.12 -19.91 22.57
N THR A 4 24.32 -19.04 23.18
CA THR A 4 22.85 -19.20 23.25
C THR A 4 22.11 -18.16 22.43
N ASP A 5 22.81 -17.18 21.88
CA ASP A 5 22.22 -16.05 21.15
C ASP A 5 22.58 -16.08 19.66
N ASP A 6 21.63 -15.68 18.81
CA ASP A 6 21.74 -15.60 17.34
C ASP A 6 22.34 -16.86 16.64
N VAL A 7 22.18 -18.03 17.25
CA VAL A 7 22.86 -19.28 16.85
C VAL A 7 22.51 -19.77 15.43
N ARG A 8 21.40 -19.29 14.85
CA ARG A 8 20.95 -19.61 13.48
C ARG A 8 20.63 -18.36 12.65
N ILE A 9 21.08 -17.18 13.10
CA ILE A 9 20.90 -15.95 12.34
C ILE A 9 22.04 -15.85 11.32
N SER A 10 21.67 -15.80 10.04
CA SER A 10 22.65 -15.63 8.96
C SER A 10 23.17 -14.19 8.90
N GLU A 11 22.28 -13.22 9.09
CA GLU A 11 22.62 -11.80 9.05
C GLU A 11 21.52 -10.95 9.70
N ILE A 12 21.90 -9.83 10.31
CA ILE A 12 20.97 -8.79 10.76
C ILE A 12 21.30 -7.52 9.97
N LYS A 13 20.31 -7.03 9.20
CA LYS A 13 20.44 -5.79 8.43
C LYS A 13 19.58 -4.70 9.05
N GLN A 14 20.16 -3.52 9.20
CA GLN A 14 19.39 -2.33 9.52
C GLN A 14 18.57 -1.91 8.30
N LEU A 15 17.31 -1.58 8.54
CA LEU A 15 16.41 -1.01 7.54
C LEU A 15 16.30 0.49 7.75
N LEU A 16 16.00 1.22 6.67
CA LEU A 16 15.69 2.64 6.77
C LEU A 16 14.45 2.83 7.68
N PRO A 17 14.47 3.82 8.59
CA PRO A 17 13.32 4.10 9.41
C PRO A 17 12.18 4.67 8.55
N PRO A 18 10.90 4.49 8.94
CA PRO A 18 9.76 5.00 8.18
C PRO A 18 9.86 6.50 7.84
N VAL A 19 10.38 7.32 8.76
CA VAL A 19 10.54 8.78 8.57
C VAL A 19 11.38 9.11 7.34
N ALA A 20 12.45 8.36 7.07
CA ALA A 20 13.31 8.61 5.91
C ALA A 20 12.59 8.36 4.58
N ILE A 21 11.64 7.43 4.55
CA ILE A 21 10.81 7.16 3.37
C ILE A 21 9.76 8.25 3.18
N LEU A 22 9.12 8.67 4.27
CA LEU A 22 8.10 9.73 4.26
C LEU A 22 8.68 11.09 3.84
N GLU A 23 9.89 11.41 4.29
CA GLU A 23 10.60 12.63 3.88
C GLU A 23 11.02 12.59 2.41
N ARG A 24 11.46 11.43 1.91
CA ARG A 24 11.87 11.27 0.52
C ARG A 24 10.68 11.25 -0.45
N PHE A 25 9.56 10.68 -0.04
CA PHE A 25 8.36 10.51 -0.86
C PHE A 25 7.13 11.03 -0.10
N PRO A 26 7.02 12.35 0.12
CA PRO A 26 5.88 12.93 0.79
C PRO A 26 4.61 12.69 -0.03
N ALA A 27 3.50 12.44 0.67
CA ALA A 27 2.21 12.32 0.01
C ALA A 27 1.85 13.66 -0.65
N THR A 28 1.40 13.59 -1.91
CA THR A 28 0.82 14.76 -2.58
C THR A 28 -0.59 15.02 -2.06
N ASP A 29 -1.06 16.26 -2.16
CA ASP A 29 -2.45 16.60 -1.78
C ASP A 29 -3.47 15.76 -2.55
N HIS A 30 -3.18 15.46 -3.82
CA HIS A 30 -4.01 14.58 -4.63
C HIS A 30 -4.08 13.16 -4.05
N ALA A 31 -2.93 12.56 -3.70
CA ALA A 31 -2.90 11.24 -3.10
C ALA A 31 -3.61 11.21 -1.73
N ALA A 32 -3.38 12.23 -0.90
CA ALA A 32 -4.03 12.36 0.40
C ALA A 32 -5.55 12.46 0.28
N LYS A 33 -6.04 13.27 -0.66
CA LYS A 33 -7.48 13.42 -0.94
C LYS A 33 -8.09 12.10 -1.44
N THR A 34 -7.46 11.43 -2.40
CA THR A 34 -7.93 10.13 -2.91
C THR A 34 -8.05 9.09 -1.80
N VAL A 35 -7.08 9.02 -0.89
CA VAL A 35 -7.12 8.10 0.27
C VAL A 35 -8.25 8.48 1.23
N TYR A 36 -8.40 9.77 1.55
CA TYR A 36 -9.45 10.25 2.45
C TYR A 36 -10.85 9.93 1.91
N ASP A 37 -11.14 10.32 0.66
CA ASP A 37 -12.43 10.12 0.04
C ASP A 37 -12.76 8.63 -0.12
N SER A 38 -11.79 7.81 -0.54
CA SER A 38 -11.98 6.37 -0.71
C SER A 38 -12.32 5.69 0.62
N ARG A 39 -11.66 6.08 1.71
CA ARG A 39 -11.95 5.53 3.06
C ARG A 39 -13.37 5.87 3.51
N GLN A 40 -13.81 7.10 3.28
CA GLN A 40 -15.18 7.52 3.61
C GLN A 40 -16.21 6.76 2.77
N ALA A 41 -15.98 6.61 1.46
CA ALA A 41 -16.86 5.85 0.58
C ALA A 41 -16.96 4.38 0.99
N ILE A 42 -15.82 3.72 1.23
CA ILE A 42 -15.78 2.32 1.69
C ILE A 42 -16.51 2.18 3.03
N HIS A 43 -16.32 3.11 3.97
CA HIS A 43 -17.00 3.08 5.25
C HIS A 43 -18.53 3.13 5.10
N LYS A 44 -19.06 3.95 4.19
CA LYS A 44 -20.51 4.00 3.92
C LYS A 44 -21.03 2.69 3.34
N ILE A 45 -20.30 2.10 2.39
CA ILE A 45 -20.65 0.80 1.79
C ILE A 45 -20.71 -0.29 2.87
N LEU A 46 -19.71 -0.35 3.77
CA LEU A 46 -19.65 -1.36 4.83
C LEU A 46 -20.71 -1.18 5.92
N ASN A 47 -21.35 -0.01 6.02
CA ASN A 47 -22.43 0.27 6.97
C ASN A 47 -23.82 0.31 6.29
N ASP A 48 -23.94 -0.23 5.08
CA ASP A 48 -25.19 -0.24 4.30
C ASP A 48 -25.79 1.16 4.05
N GLN A 49 -24.94 2.20 4.07
CA GLN A 49 -25.32 3.60 3.79
C GLN A 49 -25.10 4.01 2.33
N ASP A 50 -24.50 3.13 1.54
CA ASP A 50 -24.19 3.29 0.11
C ASP A 50 -24.27 1.89 -0.52
N ASP A 51 -25.11 1.73 -1.55
CA ASP A 51 -25.46 0.43 -2.15
C ASP A 51 -24.48 -0.02 -3.24
N ARG A 52 -23.43 0.76 -3.50
CA ARG A 52 -22.40 0.41 -4.49
C ARG A 52 -21.59 -0.81 -4.04
N LEU A 53 -21.18 -1.60 -5.03
CA LEU A 53 -20.28 -2.74 -4.81
C LEU A 53 -18.81 -2.28 -4.72
N LEU A 54 -18.16 -2.58 -3.59
CA LEU A 54 -16.70 -2.43 -3.47
C LEU A 54 -15.99 -3.57 -4.19
N VAL A 55 -15.11 -3.24 -5.13
CA VAL A 55 -14.31 -4.21 -5.89
C VAL A 55 -12.81 -4.00 -5.61
N VAL A 56 -12.16 -4.99 -5.01
CA VAL A 56 -10.70 -5.03 -4.87
C VAL A 56 -10.14 -5.86 -6.01
N VAL A 57 -9.52 -5.21 -6.99
CA VAL A 57 -9.07 -5.85 -8.23
C VAL A 57 -7.69 -5.37 -8.65
N GLY A 58 -6.88 -6.30 -9.15
CA GLY A 58 -5.51 -6.02 -9.60
C GLY A 58 -4.73 -7.32 -9.84
N PRO A 59 -3.47 -7.21 -10.27
CA PRO A 59 -2.57 -8.35 -10.35
C PRO A 59 -2.31 -8.94 -8.95
N CYS A 60 -1.99 -10.24 -8.90
CA CYS A 60 -1.70 -10.95 -7.64
C CYS A 60 -0.51 -10.35 -6.87
N SER A 61 0.51 -9.88 -7.58
CA SER A 61 1.66 -9.17 -7.01
C SER A 61 2.26 -8.18 -8.01
N ILE A 62 2.93 -7.14 -7.50
CA ILE A 62 3.61 -6.14 -8.32
C ILE A 62 5.11 -6.47 -8.38
N HIS A 63 5.58 -6.91 -9.54
CA HIS A 63 7.01 -7.12 -9.82
C HIS A 63 7.56 -6.10 -10.84
N ALA A 64 6.68 -5.42 -11.58
CA ALA A 64 7.03 -4.43 -12.60
C ALA A 64 6.19 -3.15 -12.41
N PRO A 65 6.77 -2.05 -11.90
CA PRO A 65 6.04 -0.81 -11.62
C PRO A 65 5.37 -0.18 -12.83
N ASP A 66 6.02 -0.19 -13.99
CA ASP A 66 5.48 0.44 -15.20
C ASP A 66 4.21 -0.26 -15.70
N ALA A 67 4.18 -1.59 -15.65
CA ALA A 67 3.00 -2.38 -15.99
C ALA A 67 1.85 -2.13 -14.99
N ALA A 68 2.16 -1.95 -13.71
CA ALA A 68 1.17 -1.60 -12.69
C ALA A 68 0.54 -0.23 -12.94
N LEU A 69 1.36 0.76 -13.35
CA LEU A 69 0.88 2.10 -13.72
C LEU A 69 0.03 2.06 -14.99
N GLU A 70 0.40 1.26 -15.99
CA GLU A 70 -0.41 1.06 -17.20
C GLU A 70 -1.77 0.42 -16.86
N TYR A 71 -1.77 -0.62 -16.02
CA TYR A 71 -3.00 -1.25 -15.54
C TYR A 71 -3.89 -0.24 -14.81
N GLY A 72 -3.33 0.58 -13.92
CA GLY A 72 -4.08 1.62 -13.21
C GLY A 72 -4.73 2.64 -14.16
N LYS A 73 -4.03 3.04 -15.22
CA LYS A 73 -4.59 3.94 -16.26
C LYS A 73 -5.73 3.30 -17.03
N LYS A 74 -5.65 2.00 -17.35
CA LYS A 74 -6.72 1.24 -18.02
C LYS A 74 -7.93 1.02 -17.11
N LEU A 75 -7.70 0.78 -15.81
CA LEU A 75 -8.77 0.62 -14.82
C LEU A 75 -9.53 1.93 -14.58
N LEU A 76 -8.86 3.08 -14.66
CA LEU A 76 -9.45 4.40 -14.40
C LEU A 76 -10.58 4.79 -15.38
N VAL A 77 -10.60 4.22 -16.59
CA VAL A 77 -11.58 4.57 -17.64
C VAL A 77 -12.78 3.61 -17.72
N LEU A 78 -12.82 2.59 -16.85
CA LEU A 78 -13.96 1.68 -16.70
C LEU A 78 -15.05 2.32 -15.84
#